data_AF-A0A6G5A9D0-F1
#
_entry.id   AF-A0A6G5A9D0-F1
#
_cell.length_a   1.000
_cell.length_b   1.000
_cell.length_c   1.000
_cell.angle_alpha   90.00
_cell.angle_beta   90.00
_cell.angle_gamma   90.00
#
_symmetry.space_group_name_H-M   'P 1'
#
loop_
_entity.id
_entity.type
_entity.pdbx_description
1 polymer ?
#
loop_
_entity_poly.entity_id
_entity_poly.type
_entity_poly.pdbx_seq_one_letter_code
_entity_poly.pdbx_strand_id
1 'polypeptide(L)'
;MSFFVLMCLLLGTATGMRTVYPMIIEERTDDESLLLLIHHGLTLSLTKAKVATELLHLKSSINGTETEQIINGTDIERSLFEDQQRMATVYLTNSSDGIRVTGLLSPTERIEPVLSEAGQASGRVPHIVRDIQRPVGSRPLIMERRKDTAPGICRDRYLPENVTIEIYVISDEVHNRRFTKNDLWRYICIFINSINAIFMSL
;
A
#
# COMPACT_ATOMS: atom_id res chain seq x y z
N MET A 1 -26.91 -39.31 -36.79
CA MET A 1 -25.99 -38.16 -36.97
C MET A 1 -26.28 -37.18 -35.84
N SER A 2 -25.88 -37.47 -34.60
CA SER A 2 -24.67 -36.95 -33.94
C SER A 2 -24.40 -35.48 -34.22
N PHE A 3 -24.78 -34.60 -33.28
CA PHE A 3 -24.16 -33.30 -33.06
C PHE A 3 -24.04 -33.09 -31.55
N PHE A 4 -22.92 -33.57 -31.00
CA PHE A 4 -22.39 -33.14 -29.72
C PHE A 4 -22.03 -31.66 -29.85
N VAL A 5 -22.88 -30.76 -29.38
CA VAL A 5 -22.46 -29.38 -29.13
C VAL A 5 -21.78 -29.37 -27.78
N LEU A 6 -20.45 -29.50 -27.86
CA LEU A 6 -19.50 -29.25 -26.79
C LEU A 6 -19.78 -27.84 -26.25
N MET A 7 -20.56 -27.76 -25.17
CA MET A 7 -20.70 -26.57 -24.36
C MET A 7 -19.35 -26.35 -23.69
N CYS A 8 -18.46 -25.65 -24.40
CA CYS A 8 -17.22 -25.13 -23.84
C CYS A 8 -17.60 -24.30 -22.62
N LEU A 9 -17.39 -24.91 -21.44
CA LEU A 9 -17.13 -24.21 -20.20
C LEU A 9 -15.99 -23.22 -20.50
N LEU A 10 -16.36 -22.01 -20.90
CA LEU A 10 -15.56 -20.84 -20.63
C LEU A 10 -15.54 -20.72 -19.11
N LEU A 11 -14.71 -21.55 -18.47
CA LEU A 11 -14.06 -21.22 -17.23
C LEU A 11 -13.28 -19.94 -17.53
N GLY A 12 -13.98 -18.81 -17.42
CA GLY A 12 -13.33 -17.54 -17.18
C GLY A 12 -12.38 -17.79 -16.03
N THR A 13 -11.10 -17.60 -16.26
CA THR A 13 -10.08 -17.60 -15.21
C THR A 13 -10.64 -16.77 -14.07
N ALA A 14 -10.87 -17.39 -12.90
CA ALA A 14 -11.32 -16.67 -11.72
C ALA A 14 -10.29 -15.56 -11.46
N THR A 15 -10.64 -14.32 -11.81
CA THR A 15 -9.72 -13.19 -11.77
C THR A 15 -9.36 -12.88 -10.33
N GLY A 16 -8.17 -13.32 -9.92
CA GLY A 16 -7.26 -12.68 -8.97
C GLY A 16 -7.86 -12.10 -7.69
N MET A 17 -8.90 -12.71 -7.11
CA MET A 17 -9.54 -12.23 -5.87
C MET A 17 -9.74 -13.40 -4.91
N ARG A 18 -9.24 -13.26 -3.68
CA ARG A 18 -9.27 -14.32 -2.66
C ARG A 18 -9.63 -13.75 -1.30
N THR A 19 -10.56 -14.40 -0.61
CA THR A 19 -10.80 -14.13 0.81
C THR A 19 -9.76 -14.84 1.67
N VAL A 20 -9.15 -14.12 2.60
CA VAL A 20 -8.11 -14.60 3.52
C VAL A 20 -8.40 -14.15 4.95
N TYR A 21 -7.68 -14.74 5.90
CA TYR A 21 -7.78 -14.41 7.33
C TYR A 21 -6.37 -14.26 7.89
N PRO A 22 -5.80 -13.04 7.81
CA PRO A 22 -4.44 -12.80 8.26
C PRO A 22 -4.28 -13.14 9.75
N MET A 23 -3.08 -13.55 10.14
CA MET A 23 -2.75 -13.92 11.52
C MET A 23 -1.31 -13.54 11.84
N ILE A 24 -1.10 -12.92 13.00
CA ILE A 24 0.24 -12.74 13.56
C ILE A 24 0.68 -14.08 14.14
N ILE A 25 1.75 -14.66 13.60
CA ILE A 25 2.33 -15.93 14.08
C ILE A 25 3.36 -15.66 15.17
N GLU A 26 4.13 -14.59 15.02
CA GLU A 26 5.22 -14.25 15.92
C GLU A 26 5.32 -12.72 16.00
N GLU A 27 5.58 -12.20 17.19
CA GLU A 27 5.88 -10.80 17.44
C GLU A 27 7.15 -10.74 18.30
N ARG A 28 8.17 -10.07 17.78
CA ARG A 28 9.46 -9.89 18.46
C ARG A 28 9.57 -8.44 18.89
N THR A 29 9.38 -8.22 20.18
CA THR A 29 9.43 -6.87 20.77
C THR A 29 10.80 -6.22 20.63
N ASP A 30 11.87 -7.01 20.69
CA ASP A 30 13.25 -6.49 20.72
C ASP A 30 13.66 -5.83 19.39
N ASP A 31 13.17 -6.37 18.27
CA ASP A 31 13.49 -5.91 16.91
C ASP A 31 12.30 -5.17 16.25
N GLU A 32 11.23 -4.89 16.99
CA GLU A 32 9.95 -4.34 16.49
C GLU A 32 9.44 -5.03 15.21
N SER A 33 9.63 -6.35 15.13
CA SER A 33 9.33 -7.16 13.96
C SER A 33 8.21 -8.17 14.23
N LEU A 34 7.46 -8.52 13.20
CA LEU A 34 6.39 -9.51 13.31
C LEU A 34 6.26 -10.37 12.06
N LEU A 35 5.88 -11.63 12.24
CA LEU A 35 5.56 -12.56 11.15
C LEU A 35 4.05 -12.58 10.94
N LEU A 36 3.62 -12.12 9.76
CA LEU A 36 2.21 -12.06 9.39
C LEU A 36 1.89 -13.11 8.32
N LEU A 37 1.14 -14.14 8.70
CA LEU A 37 0.56 -15.07 7.75
C LEU A 37 -0.65 -14.42 7.08
N ILE A 38 -0.61 -14.30 5.76
CA ILE A 38 -1.76 -13.84 4.98
C ILE A 38 -2.62 -15.05 4.60
N HIS A 39 -2.00 -16.08 4.03
CA HIS A 39 -2.63 -17.36 3.70
C HIS A 39 -1.56 -18.44 3.54
N HIS A 40 -1.97 -19.69 3.35
CA HIS A 40 -1.05 -20.78 3.02
C HIS A 40 -0.19 -20.42 1.79
N GLY A 41 1.13 -20.32 1.97
CA GLY A 41 2.09 -19.93 0.93
C GLY A 41 2.50 -18.45 0.91
N LEU A 42 1.89 -17.60 1.74
CA LEU A 42 2.29 -16.19 1.87
C LEU A 42 2.36 -15.77 3.34
N THR A 43 3.60 -15.61 3.80
CA THR A 43 3.95 -15.00 5.09
C THR A 43 4.83 -13.79 4.79
N LEU A 44 4.55 -12.67 5.47
CA LEU A 44 5.38 -11.47 5.43
C LEU A 44 6.26 -11.42 6.68
N SER A 45 7.53 -11.04 6.48
CA SER A 45 8.45 -10.69 7.57
C SER A 45 8.46 -9.17 7.70
N LEU A 46 7.71 -8.67 8.67
CA LEU A 46 7.39 -7.25 8.79
C LEU A 46 8.31 -6.54 9.79
N THR A 47 8.83 -5.38 9.38
CA THR A 47 9.51 -4.38 10.22
C THR A 47 8.81 -3.03 10.12
N LYS A 48 9.05 -2.10 11.05
CA LYS A 48 8.49 -0.75 10.98
C LYS A 48 8.94 -0.02 9.71
N ALA A 49 7.99 0.54 8.98
CA ALA A 49 8.28 1.42 7.85
C ALA A 49 8.48 2.87 8.34
N LYS A 50 9.41 3.58 7.70
CA LYS A 50 9.68 5.01 7.96
C LYS A 50 9.45 5.81 6.68
N VAL A 51 8.43 6.66 6.68
CA VAL A 51 7.97 7.39 5.49
C VAL A 51 7.45 8.78 5.81
N ALA A 52 7.10 9.06 7.06
CA ALA A 52 6.50 10.31 7.47
C ALA A 52 7.52 11.15 8.25
N THR A 53 7.51 12.47 8.04
CA THR A 53 8.18 13.39 8.95
C THR A 53 7.44 13.40 10.29
N GLU A 54 8.15 13.67 11.39
CA GLU A 54 7.52 13.75 12.71
C GLU A 54 6.34 14.73 12.74
N LEU A 55 6.47 15.87 12.05
CA LEU A 55 5.41 16.86 11.88
C LEU A 55 4.97 16.87 10.41
N LEU A 56 3.84 16.24 10.12
CA LEU A 56 3.21 16.29 8.80
C LEU A 56 2.20 17.43 8.76
N HIS A 57 2.42 18.38 7.85
CA HIS A 57 1.52 19.51 7.62
C HIS A 57 0.46 19.14 6.58
N LEU A 58 -0.77 18.90 7.04
CA LEU A 58 -1.93 18.70 6.17
C LEU A 58 -2.65 20.04 5.97
N LYS A 59 -2.50 20.62 4.79
CA LYS A 59 -3.26 21.79 4.35
C LYS A 59 -4.47 21.36 3.53
N SER A 60 -5.64 21.81 3.92
CA SER A 60 -6.90 21.51 3.25
C SER A 60 -7.64 22.80 2.93
N SER A 61 -8.16 22.93 1.70
CA SER A 61 -9.07 24.02 1.33
C SER A 61 -10.47 23.44 1.16
N ILE A 62 -11.39 23.84 2.02
CA ILE A 62 -12.79 23.42 1.96
C ILE A 62 -13.64 24.67 1.77
N ASN A 63 -14.38 24.75 0.67
CA ASN A 63 -15.21 25.91 0.32
C ASN A 63 -14.44 27.25 0.35
N GLY A 64 -13.17 27.25 -0.08
CA GLY A 64 -12.30 28.43 -0.08
C GLY A 64 -11.73 28.82 1.28
N THR A 65 -12.04 28.08 2.35
CA THR A 65 -11.40 28.26 3.67
C THR A 65 -10.22 27.31 3.79
N GLU A 66 -9.02 27.87 3.97
CA GLU A 66 -7.83 27.09 4.25
C GLU A 66 -7.75 26.70 5.72
N THR A 67 -7.43 25.43 5.95
CA THR A 67 -7.18 24.87 7.28
C THR A 67 -5.86 24.11 7.25
N GLU A 68 -5.06 24.25 8.30
CA GLU A 68 -3.84 23.50 8.49
C GLU A 68 -3.98 22.63 9.74
N GLN A 69 -3.61 21.36 9.60
CA GLN A 69 -3.50 20.42 10.69
C GLN A 69 -2.10 19.83 10.70
N ILE A 70 -1.50 19.78 11.88
CA ILE A 70 -0.26 19.03 12.12
C ILE A 70 -0.64 17.62 12.57
N ILE A 71 -0.12 16.61 11.88
CA ILE A 71 -0.27 15.20 12.22
C ILE A 71 1.10 14.68 12.67
N ASN A 72 1.13 13.93 13.77
CA ASN A 72 2.37 13.28 14.21
C ASN A 72 2.66 12.08 13.30
N GLY A 73 3.71 12.17 12.48
CA GLY A 73 4.12 11.08 11.58
C GLY A 73 4.52 9.82 12.34
N THR A 74 5.05 9.96 13.55
CA THR A 74 5.40 8.81 14.40
C THR A 74 4.17 7.96 14.73
N ASP A 75 3.01 8.60 14.93
CA ASP A 75 1.76 7.87 15.21
C ASP A 75 1.28 7.08 13.99
N ILE A 76 1.60 7.55 12.78
CA ILE A 76 1.33 6.85 11.52
C ILE A 76 2.21 5.60 11.41
N GLU A 77 3.51 5.77 11.64
CA GLU A 77 4.53 4.73 11.50
C GLU A 77 4.36 3.59 12.51
N ARG A 78 3.76 3.86 13.68
CA ARG A 78 3.44 2.81 14.67
C ARG A 78 2.61 1.66 14.10
N SER A 79 1.78 1.90 13.10
CA SER A 79 0.95 0.87 12.47
C SER A 79 1.39 0.56 11.04
N LEU A 80 2.46 1.19 10.54
CA LEU A 80 2.95 0.98 9.19
C LEU A 80 4.14 0.03 9.20
N PHE A 81 4.06 -1.03 8.40
CA PHE A 81 5.07 -2.06 8.31
C PHE A 81 5.45 -2.33 6.87
N GLU A 82 6.67 -2.83 6.69
CA GLU A 82 7.20 -3.24 5.39
C GLU A 82 7.83 -4.63 5.43
N ASP A 83 7.81 -5.31 4.29
CA ASP A 83 8.65 -6.48 4.00
C ASP A 83 9.47 -6.13 2.76
N GLN A 84 10.75 -5.82 2.97
CA GLN A 84 11.63 -5.33 1.91
C GLN A 84 11.86 -6.38 0.82
N GLN A 85 11.92 -7.68 1.18
CA GLN A 85 12.13 -8.74 0.20
C GLN A 85 10.95 -8.89 -0.76
N ARG A 86 9.73 -8.65 -0.26
CA ARG A 86 8.51 -8.71 -1.07
C ARG A 86 8.07 -7.36 -1.62
N MET A 87 8.76 -6.27 -1.27
CA MET A 87 8.30 -4.89 -1.50
C MET A 87 6.85 -4.69 -0.99
N ALA A 88 6.52 -5.30 0.14
CA ALA A 88 5.21 -5.16 0.75
C ALA A 88 5.20 -3.92 1.66
N THR A 89 4.06 -3.24 1.73
CA THR A 89 3.82 -2.17 2.71
C THR A 89 2.38 -2.28 3.19
N VAL A 90 2.21 -2.50 4.49
CA VAL A 90 0.89 -2.72 5.09
C VAL A 90 0.70 -1.85 6.32
N TYR A 91 -0.51 -1.31 6.45
CA TYR A 91 -1.00 -0.71 7.68
C TYR A 91 -1.75 -1.79 8.47
N LEU A 92 -1.25 -2.10 9.67
CA LEU A 92 -1.76 -3.16 10.53
C LEU A 92 -2.26 -2.57 11.85
N THR A 93 -3.49 -2.92 12.22
CA THR A 93 -4.06 -2.64 13.54
C THR A 93 -4.58 -3.92 14.17
N ASN A 94 -4.32 -4.09 15.46
CA ASN A 94 -4.80 -5.21 16.25
C ASN A 94 -5.78 -4.70 17.32
N SER A 95 -7.02 -5.16 17.25
CA SER A 95 -8.11 -4.78 18.17
C SER A 95 -8.87 -6.02 18.64
N SER A 96 -9.80 -5.84 19.58
CA SER A 96 -10.56 -6.95 20.19
C SER A 96 -11.40 -7.77 19.21
N ASP A 97 -11.73 -7.20 18.05
CA ASP A 97 -12.46 -7.83 16.96
C ASP A 97 -11.56 -8.50 15.91
N GLY A 98 -10.23 -8.46 16.11
CA GLY A 98 -9.23 -9.12 15.29
C GLY A 98 -8.31 -8.15 14.56
N ILE A 99 -7.40 -8.72 13.77
CA ILE A 99 -6.41 -7.92 13.05
C ILE A 99 -6.99 -7.35 11.76
N ARG A 100 -6.67 -6.09 11.46
CA ARG A 100 -6.98 -5.43 10.19
C ARG A 100 -5.69 -5.08 9.49
N VAL A 101 -5.67 -5.33 8.18
CA VAL A 101 -4.49 -5.18 7.33
C VAL A 101 -4.95 -4.53 6.04
N THR A 102 -4.38 -3.37 5.73
CA THR A 102 -4.66 -2.65 4.49
C THR A 102 -3.32 -2.29 3.85
N GLY A 103 -3.16 -2.55 2.56
CA GLY A 103 -1.95 -2.12 1.85
C GLY A 103 -1.59 -3.04 0.70
N LEU A 104 -0.30 -3.10 0.39
CA LEU A 104 0.28 -3.89 -0.68
C LEU A 104 1.04 -5.09 -0.11
N LEU A 105 0.76 -6.27 -0.63
CA LEU A 105 1.48 -7.52 -0.29
C LEU A 105 2.68 -7.76 -1.20
N SER A 106 2.65 -7.12 -2.36
CA SER A 106 3.69 -7.12 -3.40
C SER A 106 3.40 -5.94 -4.35
N PRO A 107 4.27 -5.63 -5.33
CA PRO A 107 3.99 -4.62 -6.34
C PRO A 107 2.74 -4.89 -7.18
N THR A 108 2.20 -6.12 -7.14
CA THR A 108 1.07 -6.57 -7.96
C THR A 108 -0.16 -6.96 -7.16
N GLU A 109 -0.08 -7.08 -5.84
CA GLU A 109 -1.19 -7.56 -5.01
C GLU A 109 -1.48 -6.60 -3.85
N ARG A 110 -2.76 -6.36 -3.60
CA ARG A 110 -3.25 -5.55 -2.47
C ARG A 110 -4.12 -6.37 -1.53
N ILE A 111 -4.18 -5.94 -0.28
CA ILE A 111 -5.06 -6.49 0.75
C ILE A 111 -5.90 -5.39 1.38
N GLU A 112 -7.15 -5.70 1.72
CA GLU A 112 -8.03 -4.84 2.49
C GLU A 112 -9.03 -5.65 3.33
N PRO A 113 -9.47 -5.14 4.49
CA PRO A 113 -10.51 -5.79 5.28
C PRO A 113 -11.87 -5.72 4.57
N VAL A 114 -12.67 -6.79 4.70
CA VAL A 114 -14.07 -6.78 4.27
C VAL A 114 -14.89 -6.01 5.29
N LEU A 115 -15.57 -4.95 4.85
CA LEU A 115 -16.51 -4.19 5.66
C LEU A 115 -17.82 -5.00 5.76
N SER A 116 -17.95 -5.84 6.78
CA SER A 116 -19.20 -6.56 7.07
C SER A 116 -19.44 -6.67 8.57
N GLU A 117 -20.70 -6.42 8.99
CA GLU A 117 -21.15 -6.63 10.36
C GLU A 117 -21.12 -8.11 10.79
N ALA A 118 -21.18 -9.04 9.82
CA ALA A 118 -21.25 -10.48 10.07
C ALA A 118 -19.90 -11.12 10.45
N GLY A 119 -18.77 -10.44 10.20
CA GLY A 119 -17.42 -10.94 10.50
C GLY A 119 -17.03 -10.90 11.98
N GLN A 120 -17.83 -10.23 12.82
CA GLN A 120 -17.53 -10.06 14.25
C GLN A 120 -17.72 -11.35 15.07
N ALA A 121 -18.50 -12.32 14.58
CA ALA A 121 -18.86 -13.52 15.33
C ALA A 121 -17.73 -14.56 15.45
N SER A 122 -16.74 -14.57 14.55
CA SER A 122 -15.66 -15.57 14.52
C SER A 122 -14.34 -15.10 15.13
N GLY A 123 -14.27 -13.87 15.65
CA GLY A 123 -13.03 -13.29 16.21
C GLY A 123 -11.89 -13.13 15.20
N ARG A 124 -12.20 -13.18 13.90
CA ARG A 124 -11.24 -12.99 12.80
C ARG A 124 -11.89 -12.16 11.71
N VAL A 125 -11.28 -11.01 11.42
CA VAL A 125 -11.71 -10.14 10.32
C VAL A 125 -11.32 -10.80 8.99
N PRO A 126 -12.26 -11.00 8.05
CA PRO A 126 -11.93 -11.45 6.70
C PRO A 126 -11.35 -10.31 5.86
N HIS A 127 -10.42 -10.65 4.97
CA HIS A 127 -9.78 -9.71 4.04
C HIS A 127 -9.89 -10.20 2.62
N ILE A 128 -9.89 -9.27 1.67
CA ILE A 128 -9.76 -9.57 0.25
C ILE A 128 -8.33 -9.28 -0.18
N VAL A 129 -7.67 -10.30 -0.71
CA VAL A 129 -6.45 -10.14 -1.51
C VAL A 129 -6.86 -10.08 -2.96
N ARG A 130 -6.33 -9.10 -3.69
CA ARG A 130 -6.55 -9.01 -5.12
C ARG A 130 -5.40 -8.42 -5.91
N ASP A 131 -5.31 -8.82 -7.17
CA ASP A 131 -4.37 -8.22 -8.11
C ASP A 131 -4.68 -6.73 -8.33
N ILE A 132 -3.63 -5.92 -8.38
CA ILE A 132 -3.69 -4.53 -8.75
C ILE A 132 -3.90 -4.47 -10.26
N GLN A 133 -5.14 -4.20 -10.66
CA GLN A 133 -5.47 -4.05 -12.07
C GLN A 133 -4.83 -2.79 -12.64
N ARG A 134 -4.13 -2.93 -13.76
CA ARG A 134 -3.75 -1.78 -14.57
C ARG A 134 -5.02 -1.21 -15.20
N PRO A 135 -5.26 0.11 -15.12
CA PRO A 135 -6.40 0.72 -15.81
C PRO A 135 -6.38 0.35 -17.29
N VAL A 136 -7.53 -0.06 -17.83
CA VAL A 136 -7.64 -0.37 -19.25
C VAL A 136 -7.27 0.88 -20.06
N GLY A 137 -6.30 0.75 -20.96
CA GLY A 137 -5.80 1.88 -21.76
C GLY A 137 -4.69 2.70 -21.08
N SER A 138 -4.17 2.27 -19.92
CA SER A 138 -2.96 2.86 -19.34
C SER A 138 -1.79 2.70 -20.32
N ARG A 139 -1.37 3.80 -20.94
CA ARG A 139 -0.12 3.83 -21.70
C ARG A 139 1.04 4.00 -20.72
N PRO A 140 2.20 3.36 -20.96
CA PRO A 140 3.41 3.72 -20.23
C PRO A 140 3.57 5.23 -20.33
N LEU A 141 3.83 5.89 -19.19
CA LEU A 141 4.21 7.30 -19.21
C LEU A 141 5.52 7.39 -19.99
N ILE A 142 5.45 7.85 -21.24
CA ILE A 142 6.63 8.28 -21.96
C ILE A 142 6.99 9.62 -21.35
N MET A 143 7.94 9.60 -20.41
CA MET A 143 8.58 10.84 -19.97
C MET A 143 9.26 11.44 -21.20
N GLU A 144 8.64 12.44 -21.82
CA GLU A 144 9.33 13.27 -22.80
C GLU A 144 10.55 13.84 -22.09
N ARG A 145 11.75 13.43 -22.52
CA ARG A 145 12.99 14.09 -22.08
C ARG A 145 12.81 15.56 -22.42
N ARG A 146 12.64 16.40 -21.41
CA ARG A 146 12.85 17.84 -21.59
C ARG A 146 14.26 17.99 -22.14
N LYS A 147 14.37 18.42 -23.41
CA LYS A 147 15.67 18.69 -24.05
C LYS A 147 16.48 19.73 -23.27
N ASP A 148 15.80 20.52 -22.44
CA ASP A 148 16.36 21.64 -21.68
C ASP A 148 16.90 21.22 -20.30
N THR A 149 16.81 19.94 -19.95
CA THR A 149 17.36 19.40 -18.70
C THR A 149 18.26 18.22 -19.02
N ALA A 150 19.36 18.48 -19.75
CA ALA A 150 20.47 17.56 -19.72
C ALA A 150 20.99 17.53 -18.28
N PRO A 151 21.07 16.35 -17.61
CA PRO A 151 21.77 16.27 -16.34
C PRO A 151 23.15 16.86 -16.55
N GLY A 152 23.50 17.90 -15.79
CA GLY A 152 24.84 18.43 -15.80
C GLY A 152 25.82 17.28 -15.55
N ILE A 153 26.96 17.27 -16.23
CA ILE A 153 27.99 16.26 -15.98
C ILE A 153 28.43 16.43 -14.53
N CYS A 154 27.94 15.56 -13.65
CA CYS A 154 28.38 15.52 -12.26
C CYS A 154 29.81 14.96 -12.28
N ARG A 155 30.79 15.83 -12.07
CA ARG A 155 32.20 15.45 -11.96
C ARG A 155 32.55 14.94 -10.57
N ASP A 156 31.60 14.99 -9.65
CA ASP A 156 31.75 14.47 -8.31
C ASP A 156 31.72 12.94 -8.35
N ARG A 157 32.73 12.31 -7.74
CA ARG A 157 32.86 10.84 -7.72
C ARG A 157 32.15 10.22 -6.52
N TYR A 158 31.70 11.03 -5.57
CA TYR A 158 31.07 10.58 -4.36
C TYR A 158 29.57 10.88 -4.40
N LEU A 159 28.79 9.89 -4.85
CA LEU A 159 27.36 9.88 -4.60
C LEU A 159 27.14 9.39 -3.16
N PRO A 160 26.27 10.04 -2.38
CA PRO A 160 25.93 9.52 -1.06
C PRO A 160 25.23 8.16 -1.21
N GLU A 161 25.47 7.28 -0.26
CA GLU A 161 24.83 5.95 -0.22
C GLU A 161 23.30 6.08 -0.07
N ASN A 162 22.85 7.11 0.66
CA ASN A 162 21.44 7.41 0.88
C ASN A 162 21.11 8.82 0.42
N VAL A 163 20.01 8.96 -0.34
CA VAL A 163 19.46 10.24 -0.76
C VAL A 163 18.05 10.38 -0.17
N THR A 164 17.86 11.37 0.69
CA THR A 164 16.53 11.71 1.21
C THR A 164 15.82 12.63 0.22
N ILE A 165 14.64 12.20 -0.24
CA ILE A 165 13.79 12.98 -1.14
C ILE A 165 12.59 13.50 -0.35
N GLU A 166 12.45 14.81 -0.27
CA GLU A 166 11.25 15.45 0.29
C GLU A 166 10.13 15.46 -0.75
N ILE A 167 8.95 14.96 -0.38
CA ILE A 167 7.80 14.84 -1.27
C ILE A 167 6.64 15.66 -0.72
N TYR A 168 6.14 16.57 -1.54
CA TYR A 168 4.89 17.28 -1.30
C TYR A 168 3.78 16.62 -2.12
N VAL A 169 2.73 16.14 -1.45
CA VAL A 169 1.60 15.49 -2.11
C VAL A 169 0.42 16.46 -2.16
N ILE A 170 -0.09 16.68 -3.37
CA ILE A 170 -1.30 17.46 -3.61
C ILE A 170 -2.38 16.50 -4.12
N SER A 171 -3.53 16.54 -3.48
CA SER A 171 -4.69 15.70 -3.82
C SER A 171 -5.91 16.57 -3.99
N ASP A 172 -6.57 16.43 -5.14
CA ASP A 172 -7.74 17.23 -5.49
C ASP A 172 -9.01 16.74 -4.80
N GLU A 173 -10.09 17.50 -4.94
CA GLU A 173 -11.38 17.17 -4.34
C GLU A 173 -11.93 15.83 -4.85
N VAL A 174 -11.75 15.53 -6.14
CA VAL A 174 -12.29 14.32 -6.78
C VAL A 174 -11.63 13.06 -6.20
N HIS A 175 -10.30 13.08 -6.03
CA HIS A 175 -9.56 12.00 -5.39
C HIS A 175 -9.92 11.89 -3.90
N ASN A 176 -9.98 13.03 -3.18
CA ASN A 176 -10.27 13.06 -1.74
C ASN A 176 -11.64 12.46 -1.38
N ARG A 177 -12.64 12.55 -2.28
CA ARG A 177 -13.99 11.95 -2.07
C ARG A 177 -13.97 10.43 -1.84
N ARG A 178 -12.88 9.74 -2.14
CA ARG A 178 -12.74 8.28 -1.92
C ARG A 178 -12.26 7.91 -0.52
N PHE A 179 -11.86 8.88 0.29
CA PHE A 179 -11.21 8.65 1.57
C PHE A 179 -11.97 9.33 2.70
N THR A 180 -11.98 8.69 3.87
CA THR A 180 -12.18 9.45 5.11
C THR A 180 -10.93 10.28 5.39
N LYS A 181 -11.04 11.25 6.31
CA LYS A 181 -9.91 12.11 6.69
C LYS A 181 -8.67 11.32 7.10
N ASN A 182 -8.83 10.19 7.79
CA ASN A 182 -7.71 9.36 8.25
C ASN A 182 -7.19 8.41 7.18
N ASP A 183 -8.04 8.01 6.22
CA ASP A 183 -7.64 7.02 5.22
C ASP A 183 -6.79 7.64 4.12
N LEU A 184 -6.92 8.94 3.86
CA LEU A 184 -6.14 9.62 2.83
C LEU A 184 -4.64 9.60 3.14
N TRP A 185 -4.23 10.03 4.33
CA TRP A 185 -2.81 10.04 4.68
C TRP A 185 -2.25 8.62 4.81
N ARG A 186 -3.05 7.65 5.28
CA ARG A 186 -2.66 6.23 5.34
C ARG A 186 -2.36 5.72 3.94
N TYR A 187 -3.27 5.99 3.00
CA TYR A 187 -3.10 5.65 1.60
C TYR A 187 -1.83 6.28 1.01
N ILE A 188 -1.60 7.57 1.27
CA ILE A 188 -0.39 8.28 0.79
C ILE A 188 0.87 7.64 1.37
N CYS A 189 0.93 7.38 2.67
CA CYS A 189 2.10 6.77 3.32
C CYS A 189 2.40 5.36 2.77
N ILE A 190 1.36 4.53 2.62
CA ILE A 190 1.51 3.21 1.99
C ILE A 190 2.04 3.36 0.57
N PHE A 191 1.47 4.26 -0.22
CA PHE A 191 1.84 4.49 -1.61
C PHE A 191 3.30 4.97 -1.76
N ILE A 192 3.71 5.98 -0.99
CA ILE A 192 5.07 6.51 -1.03
C ILE A 192 6.09 5.48 -0.54
N ASN A 193 5.81 4.76 0.55
CA ASN A 193 6.74 3.71 1.01
C ASN A 193 6.83 2.56 0.00
N SER A 194 5.74 2.22 -0.69
CA SER A 194 5.76 1.21 -1.75
C SER A 194 6.62 1.64 -2.95
N ILE A 195 6.60 2.94 -3.31
CA ILE A 195 7.51 3.49 -4.33
C ILE A 195 8.95 3.37 -3.86
N ASN A 196 9.25 3.73 -2.61
CA ASN A 196 10.58 3.61 -2.04
C ASN A 196 11.08 2.16 -2.06
N ALA A 197 10.23 1.20 -1.67
CA ALA A 197 10.55 -0.22 -1.69
C ALA A 197 10.91 -0.72 -3.11
N ILE A 198 10.19 -0.24 -4.14
CA ILE A 198 10.54 -0.55 -5.53
C ILE A 198 11.91 0.04 -5.89
N PHE A 199 12.17 1.31 -5.58
CA PHE A 199 13.47 1.93 -5.89
C PHE A 199 14.65 1.25 -5.19
N MET A 200 14.48 0.83 -3.94
CA MET A 200 15.50 0.11 -3.17
C MET A 200 15.73 -1.32 -3.69
N SER A 201 14.82 -1.85 -4.51
CA SER A 201 14.92 -3.19 -5.11
C SER A 201 15.54 -3.21 -6.52
N LEU A 202 15.78 -2.05 -7.13
CA LEU A 202 16.37 -1.88 -8.47
C LEU A 202 17.91 -1.92 -8.42
#